data_AF-A0A923ZEV3-F1
#
_entry.id   AF-A0A923ZEV3-F1
#
_cell.length_a   1.000
_cell.length_b   1.000
_cell.length_c   1.000
_cell.angle_alpha   90.00
_cell.angle_beta   90.00
_cell.angle_gamma   90.00
#
_symmetry.space_group_name_H-M   'P 1'
#
loop_
_entity.id
_entity.type
_entity.pdbx_description
1 polymer ?
#
loop_
_entity_poly.entity_id
_entity_poly.type
_entity_poly.pdbx_seq_one_letter_code
_entity_poly.pdbx_strand_id
1 'polypeptide(L)'
;AAIVAERDASVEAALASYGRNLGIAFQLIDDAIDYVSDADTMGKDVGDDFRDGKITLPVILAYARGSEDERVFWREAMSGRAAGDAELARALTLLGSSRAVEDTMARARLYGARAIDAIAGFPGGPAKTALIETIEFAIARAY
;
A
#
# COMPACT_ATOMS: atom_id res chain seq x y z
N ALA A 1 24.53 2.90 0.00
CA ALA A 1 25.13 2.96 -1.35
C ALA A 1 25.71 4.34 -1.66
N ALA A 2 24.94 5.43 -1.59
CA ALA A 2 25.44 6.79 -1.89
C ALA A 2 26.57 7.27 -0.96
N ILE A 3 26.40 7.06 0.36
CA ILE A 3 27.39 7.35 1.40
C ILE A 3 28.69 6.57 1.18
N VAL A 4 28.58 5.31 0.75
CA VAL A 4 29.73 4.43 0.48
C VAL A 4 30.46 4.84 -0.80
N ALA A 5 29.78 5.56 -1.70
CA ALA A 5 30.33 6.06 -2.96
C ALA A 5 30.77 7.54 -2.88
N GLU A 6 30.81 8.12 -1.67
CA GLU A 6 31.25 9.51 -1.40
C GLU A 6 30.59 10.54 -2.34
N ARG A 7 29.30 10.37 -2.62
CA ARG A 7 28.56 11.28 -3.50
C ARG A 7 28.16 12.56 -2.76
N ASP A 8 27.99 13.65 -3.52
CA ASP A 8 27.55 14.93 -2.97
C ASP A 8 26.22 14.80 -2.20
N ALA A 9 26.06 15.59 -1.13
CA ALA A 9 24.90 15.54 -0.24
C ALA A 9 23.54 15.66 -0.97
N SER A 10 23.50 16.32 -2.12
CA SER A 10 22.29 16.41 -2.96
C SER A 10 21.90 15.07 -3.59
N VAL A 11 22.88 14.25 -3.98
CA VAL A 11 22.68 12.90 -4.53
C VAL A 11 22.21 11.95 -3.42
N GLU A 12 22.79 12.09 -2.23
CA GLU A 12 22.36 11.31 -1.06
C GLU A 12 20.90 11.61 -0.68
N ALA A 13 20.54 12.89 -0.61
CA ALA A 13 19.18 13.32 -0.29
C ALA A 13 18.17 12.84 -1.34
N ALA A 14 18.53 12.90 -2.63
CA ALA A 14 17.72 12.38 -3.73
C ALA A 14 17.48 10.86 -3.59
N LEU A 15 18.53 10.07 -3.33
CA LEU A 15 18.41 8.62 -3.15
C LEU A 15 17.68 8.23 -1.86
N ALA A 16 17.83 8.99 -0.79
CA ALA A 16 17.07 8.81 0.45
C ALA A 16 15.59 9.09 0.23
N SER A 17 15.26 10.18 -0.49
CA SER A 17 13.89 10.50 -0.87
C SER A 17 13.28 9.43 -1.77
N TYR A 18 14.04 8.96 -2.77
CA TYR A 18 13.64 7.83 -3.62
C TYR A 18 13.29 6.59 -2.80
N GLY A 19 14.22 6.13 -1.96
CA GLY A 19 14.04 4.90 -1.18
C GLY A 19 12.87 4.99 -0.22
N ARG A 20 12.68 6.15 0.44
CA ARG A 20 11.54 6.38 1.34
C ARG A 20 10.21 6.31 0.60
N ASN A 21 10.10 6.99 -0.54
CA ASN A 21 8.85 7.02 -1.31
C ASN A 21 8.55 5.65 -1.95
N LEU A 22 9.58 4.94 -2.45
CA LEU A 22 9.44 3.56 -2.92
C LEU A 22 8.93 2.65 -1.80
N GLY A 23 9.52 2.70 -0.60
CA GLY A 23 9.10 1.86 0.52
C GLY A 23 7.65 2.11 0.93
N ILE A 24 7.21 3.37 0.95
CA ILE A 24 5.80 3.70 1.22
C ILE A 24 4.90 3.16 0.11
N ALA A 25 5.24 3.34 -1.16
CA ALA A 25 4.45 2.82 -2.26
C ALA A 25 4.30 1.30 -2.16
N PHE A 26 5.39 0.59 -1.89
CA PHE A 26 5.41 -0.86 -1.77
C PHE A 26 4.53 -1.37 -0.64
N GLN A 27 4.61 -0.75 0.55
CA GLN A 27 3.76 -1.14 1.67
C GLN A 27 2.27 -0.89 1.38
N LEU A 28 1.93 0.25 0.76
CA LEU A 28 0.54 0.53 0.40
C LEU A 28 -0.03 -0.45 -0.63
N ILE A 29 0.81 -0.96 -1.53
CA ILE A 29 0.42 -1.99 -2.50
C ILE A 29 0.20 -3.33 -1.79
N ASP A 30 1.12 -3.71 -0.90
CA ASP A 30 1.03 -4.94 -0.11
C ASP A 30 -0.26 -4.96 0.73
N ASP A 31 -0.50 -3.88 1.50
CA ASP A 31 -1.72 -3.66 2.28
C ASP A 31 -2.98 -3.71 1.41
N ALA A 32 -2.93 -3.21 0.17
CA ALA A 32 -4.10 -3.21 -0.72
C ALA A 32 -4.38 -4.61 -1.29
N ILE A 33 -3.34 -5.33 -1.71
CA ILE A 33 -3.45 -6.68 -2.30
C ILE A 33 -4.02 -7.67 -1.29
N ASP A 34 -3.74 -7.52 0.01
CA ASP A 34 -4.32 -8.38 1.07
C ASP A 34 -5.86 -8.40 1.06
N TYR A 35 -6.50 -7.33 0.57
CA TYR A 35 -7.96 -7.19 0.47
C TYR A 35 -8.52 -7.30 -0.94
N VAL A 36 -7.69 -7.56 -1.95
CA VAL A 36 -8.13 -7.78 -3.33
C VAL A 36 -8.19 -9.27 -3.57
N SER A 37 -9.39 -9.85 -3.51
CA SER A 37 -9.67 -11.16 -4.10
C SER A 37 -10.69 -11.02 -5.20
N ASP A 38 -10.46 -11.71 -6.31
CA ASP A 38 -11.57 -11.99 -7.23
C ASP A 38 -12.64 -12.77 -6.44
N ALA A 39 -13.91 -12.39 -6.61
CA ALA A 39 -15.04 -12.94 -5.85
C ALA A 39 -15.14 -14.48 -5.97
N ASP A 40 -14.53 -15.07 -7.01
CA ASP A 40 -14.52 -16.50 -7.30
C ASP A 40 -13.24 -17.24 -6.82
N THR A 41 -12.23 -16.53 -6.32
CA THR A 41 -10.96 -17.11 -5.82
C THR A 41 -10.68 -16.67 -4.38
N MET A 42 -11.69 -16.77 -3.50
CA MET A 42 -11.45 -16.75 -2.05
C MET A 42 -10.52 -17.92 -1.67
N GLY A 43 -9.22 -17.66 -1.75
CA GLY A 43 -8.14 -18.53 -1.31
C GLY A 43 -7.88 -18.38 0.19
N LYS A 44 -6.97 -19.22 0.68
CA LYS A 44 -6.64 -19.37 2.11
C LYS A 44 -5.85 -18.20 2.71
N ASP A 45 -5.39 -17.26 1.87
CA ASP A 45 -4.40 -16.23 2.21
C ASP A 45 -4.94 -14.78 2.04
N VAL A 46 -6.25 -14.60 1.79
CA VAL A 46 -6.87 -13.26 1.66
C VAL A 46 -7.33 -12.77 3.02
N GLY A 47 -7.01 -11.53 3.36
CA GLY A 47 -7.42 -10.90 4.62
C GLY A 47 -6.61 -11.36 5.82
N ASP A 48 -5.34 -11.73 5.63
CA ASP A 48 -4.46 -12.06 6.76
C ASP A 48 -4.24 -10.83 7.64
N ASP A 49 -4.13 -9.64 7.04
CA ASP A 49 -4.06 -8.39 7.81
C ASP A 49 -5.33 -8.16 8.62
N PHE A 50 -6.50 -8.54 8.09
CA PHE A 50 -7.75 -8.48 8.84
C PHE A 50 -7.75 -9.43 10.04
N ARG A 51 -7.33 -10.69 9.83
CA ARG A 51 -7.30 -11.72 10.88
C ARG A 51 -6.29 -11.40 11.96
N ASP A 52 -5.16 -10.79 11.60
CA ASP A 52 -4.14 -10.30 12.52
C ASP A 52 -4.54 -8.99 13.23
N GLY A 53 -5.65 -8.36 12.82
CA GLY A 53 -6.11 -7.09 13.38
C GLY A 53 -5.19 -5.91 13.02
N LYS A 54 -4.46 -6.00 11.89
CA LYS A 54 -3.58 -4.92 11.43
C LYS A 54 -4.40 -3.74 10.93
N ILE A 55 -4.10 -2.56 11.48
CA ILE A 55 -4.77 -1.31 11.11
C ILE A 55 -4.02 -0.69 9.92
N THR A 56 -4.26 -1.24 8.73
CA THR A 56 -3.69 -0.77 7.46
C THR A 56 -4.48 0.40 6.87
N LEU A 57 -3.93 1.04 5.82
CA LEU A 57 -4.60 2.21 5.22
C LEU A 57 -6.02 1.92 4.68
N PRO A 58 -6.29 0.80 3.98
CA PRO A 58 -7.64 0.46 3.55
C PRO A 58 -8.64 0.46 4.73
N VAL A 59 -8.28 -0.14 5.86
CA VAL A 59 -9.12 -0.16 7.07
C VAL A 59 -9.34 1.25 7.63
N ILE A 60 -8.28 2.06 7.73
CA ILE A 60 -8.38 3.44 8.23
C ILE A 60 -9.34 4.27 7.37
N LEU A 61 -9.27 4.13 6.04
CA LEU A 61 -10.15 4.86 5.12
C LEU A 61 -11.60 4.38 5.24
N ALA A 62 -11.83 3.06 5.29
CA ALA A 62 -13.17 2.50 5.46
C ALA A 62 -13.80 2.92 6.80
N TYR A 63 -13.03 2.88 7.90
CA TYR A 63 -13.46 3.34 9.22
C TYR A 63 -13.84 4.84 9.21
N ALA A 64 -12.97 5.68 8.65
CA ALA A 64 -13.20 7.13 8.63
C ALA A 64 -14.47 7.51 7.86
N ARG A 65 -14.77 6.78 6.77
CA ARG A 65 -15.90 7.02 5.86
C ARG A 65 -17.20 6.35 6.31
N GLY A 66 -17.10 5.33 7.16
CA GLY A 66 -18.26 4.56 7.63
C GLY A 66 -19.17 5.35 8.59
N SER A 67 -20.42 4.90 8.63
CA SER A 67 -21.42 5.18 9.65
C SER A 67 -20.96 4.72 11.05
N GLU A 68 -21.71 5.13 12.09
CA GLU A 68 -21.38 4.72 13.46
C GLU A 68 -21.41 3.20 13.64
N ASP A 69 -22.38 2.50 13.03
CA ASP A 69 -22.50 1.04 13.11
C ASP A 69 -21.32 0.33 12.41
N GLU A 70 -20.86 0.87 11.28
CA GLU A 70 -19.68 0.37 10.58
C GLU A 70 -18.40 0.64 11.38
N ARG A 71 -18.30 1.78 12.05
CA ARG A 71 -17.19 2.10 12.96
C ARG A 71 -17.17 1.21 14.19
N VAL A 72 -18.34 0.82 14.72
CA VAL A 72 -18.43 -0.21 15.77
C VAL A 72 -17.88 -1.52 15.23
N PHE A 73 -18.34 -1.98 14.06
CA PHE A 73 -17.82 -3.20 13.44
C PHE A 73 -16.28 -3.19 13.31
N TRP A 74 -15.71 -2.13 12.73
CA TRP A 74 -14.26 -2.03 12.55
C TRP A 74 -13.49 -2.02 13.88
N ARG A 75 -14.01 -1.37 14.93
CA ARG A 75 -13.40 -1.43 16.28
C ARG A 75 -13.40 -2.85 16.85
N GLU A 76 -14.52 -3.57 16.72
CA GLU A 76 -14.61 -4.95 17.18
C GLU A 76 -13.67 -5.86 16.40
N ALA A 77 -13.66 -5.74 15.07
CA ALA A 77 -12.82 -6.52 14.18
C ALA A 77 -11.33 -6.30 14.47
N MET A 78 -10.87 -5.05 14.51
CA MET A 78 -9.46 -4.72 14.76
C MET A 78 -9.01 -5.00 16.21
N SER A 79 -9.96 -5.21 17.13
CA SER A 79 -9.65 -5.67 18.49
C SER A 79 -9.51 -7.19 18.61
N GLY A 80 -9.67 -7.93 17.50
CA GLY A 80 -9.65 -9.40 17.48
C GLY A 80 -10.93 -10.06 18.01
N ARG A 81 -11.96 -9.27 18.34
CA ARG A 81 -13.24 -9.79 18.84
C ARG A 81 -14.17 -10.29 17.75
N ALA A 82 -13.89 -9.94 16.48
CA ALA A 82 -14.74 -10.21 15.33
C ALA A 82 -13.89 -10.41 14.05
N ALA A 83 -13.22 -11.55 13.93
CA ALA A 83 -12.23 -11.84 12.86
C ALA A 83 -12.46 -13.19 12.14
N GLY A 84 -13.71 -13.69 12.13
CA GLY A 84 -14.07 -14.90 11.37
C GLY A 84 -14.33 -14.63 9.89
N ASP A 85 -14.64 -15.68 9.13
CA ASP A 85 -14.89 -15.58 7.69
C ASP A 85 -16.12 -14.71 7.35
N ALA A 86 -17.14 -14.72 8.23
CA ALA A 86 -18.32 -13.86 8.08
C ALA A 86 -17.97 -12.38 8.26
N GLU A 87 -17.12 -12.07 9.24
CA GLU A 87 -16.62 -10.72 9.48
C GLU A 87 -15.70 -10.25 8.36
N LEU A 88 -14.84 -11.14 7.84
CA LEU A 88 -14.01 -10.83 6.68
C LEU A 88 -14.87 -10.51 5.45
N ALA A 89 -15.90 -11.31 5.16
CA ALA A 89 -16.83 -11.02 4.05
C ALA A 89 -17.51 -9.65 4.20
N ARG A 90 -17.90 -9.29 5.43
CA ARG A 90 -18.43 -7.95 5.73
C ARG A 90 -17.36 -6.87 5.55
N ALA A 91 -16.14 -7.08 6.03
CA ALA A 91 -15.03 -6.15 5.88
C ALA A 91 -14.73 -5.85 4.40
N LEU A 92 -14.65 -6.87 3.56
CA LEU A 92 -14.45 -6.73 2.10
C LEU A 92 -15.58 -5.92 1.45
N THR A 93 -16.83 -6.14 1.85
CA THR A 93 -17.98 -5.35 1.38
C THR A 93 -17.86 -3.87 1.76
N LEU A 94 -17.44 -3.58 2.99
CA LEU A 94 -17.24 -2.21 3.47
C LEU A 94 -16.04 -1.53 2.80
N LEU A 95 -14.94 -2.27 2.57
CA LEU A 95 -13.78 -1.79 1.83
C LEU A 95 -14.13 -1.43 0.38
N GLY A 96 -14.93 -2.26 -0.29
CA GLY A 96 -15.42 -2.01 -1.64
C GLY A 96 -16.34 -0.78 -1.72
N SER A 97 -17.37 -0.73 -0.88
CA SER A 97 -18.35 0.39 -0.87
C SER A 97 -17.73 1.74 -0.48
N SER A 98 -16.69 1.74 0.36
CA SER A 98 -15.96 2.94 0.75
C SER A 98 -14.85 3.35 -0.24
N ARG A 99 -14.61 2.55 -1.29
CA ARG A 99 -13.50 2.73 -2.26
C ARG A 99 -12.12 2.82 -1.58
N ALA A 100 -11.97 2.19 -0.42
CA ALA A 100 -10.77 2.32 0.40
C ALA A 100 -9.52 1.68 -0.24
N VAL A 101 -9.70 0.53 -0.89
CA VAL A 101 -8.63 -0.18 -1.63
C VAL A 101 -8.18 0.65 -2.83
N GLU A 102 -9.13 1.16 -3.62
CA GLU A 102 -8.83 2.02 -4.78
C GLU A 102 -8.02 3.27 -4.39
N ASP A 103 -8.42 3.94 -3.31
CA ASP A 103 -7.71 5.14 -2.83
C ASP A 103 -6.34 4.81 -2.22
N THR A 104 -6.17 3.62 -1.64
CA THR A 104 -4.87 3.12 -1.18
C THR A 104 -3.93 2.91 -2.37
N MET A 105 -4.44 2.30 -3.45
CA MET A 105 -3.72 2.14 -4.71
C MET A 105 -3.37 3.48 -5.37
N ALA A 106 -4.29 4.45 -5.36
CA ALA A 106 -4.04 5.80 -5.87
C ALA A 106 -2.91 6.50 -5.07
N ARG A 107 -2.88 6.31 -3.75
CA ARG A 107 -1.80 6.82 -2.90
C ARG A 107 -0.47 6.13 -3.16
N ALA A 108 -0.46 4.81 -3.38
CA ALA A 108 0.75 4.10 -3.76
C ALA A 108 1.35 4.65 -5.06
N ARG A 109 0.52 4.90 -6.08
CA ARG A 109 0.93 5.53 -7.34
C ARG A 109 1.51 6.93 -7.12
N LEU A 110 0.91 7.74 -6.25
CA LEU A 110 1.43 9.06 -5.90
C LEU A 110 2.83 8.97 -5.27
N TYR A 111 3.04 8.03 -4.35
CA TYR A 111 4.36 7.83 -3.76
C TYR A 111 5.37 7.27 -4.76
N GLY A 112 4.95 6.38 -5.67
CA GLY A 112 5.78 5.93 -6.78
C GLY A 112 6.23 7.09 -7.68
N ALA A 113 5.32 7.97 -8.06
CA ALA A 113 5.66 9.17 -8.84
C ALA A 113 6.66 10.07 -8.11
N ARG A 114 6.47 10.29 -6.81
CA ARG A 114 7.42 11.06 -5.98
C ARG A 114 8.80 10.42 -5.90
N ALA A 115 8.89 9.09 -5.90
CA ALA A 115 10.17 8.40 -5.94
C ALA A 115 10.87 8.63 -7.29
N ILE A 116 10.16 8.50 -8.41
CA ILE A 116 10.70 8.79 -9.75
C ILE A 116 11.18 10.24 -9.84
N ASP A 117 10.37 11.20 -9.37
CA ASP A 117 10.72 12.63 -9.36
C ASP A 117 11.99 12.91 -8.55
N ALA A 118 12.20 12.20 -7.44
CA ALA A 118 13.37 12.38 -6.59
C ALA A 118 14.70 12.08 -7.31
N ILE A 119 14.70 11.21 -8.32
CA ILE A 119 15.88 10.87 -9.14
C ILE A 119 15.84 11.50 -10.54
N ALA A 120 14.89 12.40 -10.82
CA ALA A 120 14.72 12.99 -12.14
C ALA A 120 15.99 13.70 -12.65
N GLY A 121 16.74 14.35 -11.75
CA GLY A 121 17.99 15.04 -12.07
C GLY A 121 19.21 14.14 -12.33
N PHE A 122 19.11 12.82 -12.11
CA PHE A 122 20.22 11.91 -12.37
C PHE A 122 20.43 11.68 -13.87
N PRO A 123 21.70 11.46 -14.32
CA PRO A 123 21.96 11.12 -15.70
C PRO A 123 21.19 9.86 -16.11
N GLY A 124 20.73 9.83 -17.36
CA GLY A 124 20.13 8.63 -17.93
C GLY A 124 21.13 7.48 -17.95
N GLY A 125 20.64 6.25 -17.79
CA GLY A 125 21.46 5.05 -17.85
C GLY A 125 20.78 3.85 -17.19
N PRO A 126 21.38 2.65 -17.31
CA PRO A 126 20.75 1.40 -16.86
C PRO A 126 20.32 1.42 -15.39
N ALA A 127 21.11 2.05 -14.51
CA ALA A 127 20.77 2.15 -13.09
C ALA A 127 19.51 3.01 -12.85
N LYS A 128 19.40 4.18 -13.52
CA LYS A 128 18.21 5.03 -13.40
C LYS A 128 16.97 4.32 -13.95
N THR A 129 17.11 3.64 -15.08
CA THR A 129 16.03 2.84 -15.67
C THR A 129 15.56 1.74 -14.72
N ALA A 130 16.47 0.95 -14.15
CA ALA A 130 16.11 -0.13 -13.22
C ALA A 130 15.37 0.38 -11.97
N LEU A 131 15.74 1.57 -11.46
CA LEU A 131 15.03 2.21 -10.35
C LEU A 131 13.59 2.57 -10.73
N ILE A 132 13.38 3.15 -11.92
CA ILE A 132 12.04 3.47 -12.42
C ILE A 132 11.21 2.19 -12.61
N GLU A 133 11.79 1.18 -13.27
CA GLU A 133 11.13 -0.12 -13.52
C GLU A 133 10.74 -0.83 -12.22
N THR A 134 11.51 -0.69 -11.14
CA THR A 134 11.18 -1.26 -9.84
C THR A 134 9.86 -0.69 -9.28
N ILE A 135 9.63 0.61 -9.45
CA ILE A 135 8.40 1.28 -9.00
C ILE A 135 7.21 0.86 -9.86
N GLU A 136 7.41 0.86 -11.18
CA GLU A 136 6.37 0.44 -12.13
C GLU A 136 5.96 -1.01 -11.90
N PHE A 137 6.93 -1.90 -11.68
CA PHE A 137 6.69 -3.30 -11.33
C PHE A 137 5.90 -3.43 -10.02
N ALA A 138 6.29 -2.69 -8.98
CA ALA A 138 5.56 -2.72 -7.72
C ALA A 138 4.08 -2.34 -7.93
N ILE A 139 3.81 -1.25 -8.64
CA ILE A 139 2.43 -0.79 -8.90
C ILE A 139 1.65 -1.78 -9.78
N ALA A 140 2.30 -2.42 -10.75
CA ALA A 140 1.67 -3.37 -11.65
C ALA A 140 1.20 -4.65 -10.96
N ARG A 141 1.84 -5.07 -9.84
CA ARG A 141 1.44 -6.27 -9.06
C ARG A 141 0.01 -6.23 -8.52
N ALA A 142 -0.60 -5.06 -8.46
CA ALA A 142 -1.95 -4.88 -7.94
C ALA A 142 -3.06 -5.01 -8.99
N TYR A 143 -2.69 -5.38 -10.24
CA TYR A 143 -3.60 -5.54 -11.38
C TYR A 143 -3.49 -6.93 -11.98
#